data_AF-A0A970JKI1-F1
#
_entry.id   AF-A0A970JKI1-F1
#
_cell.length_a   1.000
_cell.length_b   1.000
_cell.length_c   1.000
_cell.angle_alpha   90.00
_cell.angle_beta   90.00
_cell.angle_gamma   90.00
#
_symmetry.space_group_name_H-M   'P 1'
#
loop_
_entity.id
_entity.type
_entity.pdbx_description
1 polymer ?
#
loop_
_entity_poly.entity_id
_entity_poly.type
_entity_poly.pdbx_seq_one_letter_code
_entity_poly.pdbx_strand_id
1 'polypeptide(L)'
;MGKEKARHIDTYNTKRVHKVNLGVIVSIALILVVESFIYKGTEEGIRVGMQASAVIVLSLINYFLPINRYLKGLLFGLIISAVAIVLVFNDDYSIVHHYLLLASVAVVSLYLKKEIILAYSIALDAAILAVFFIKTEGLLGYNYESQNVISIMLLIISIEVLLYFLTWWGRNYFTDANAKALMLEKTFNDIREGTGNIDERIAGLNRDMDGLNDQSLNITKTMQEMAEAVQTQANTIHNINLEM
;
A
#
# COMPACT_ATOMS: atom_id res chain seq x y z
N MET A 1 24.52 -20.53 5.68
CA MET A 1 23.19 -20.92 6.16
C MET A 1 22.52 -19.65 6.69
N GLY A 2 21.37 -19.24 6.15
CA GLY A 2 20.69 -18.00 6.55
C GLY A 2 20.24 -17.12 5.38
N LYS A 3 19.45 -17.66 4.45
CA LYS A 3 18.62 -16.82 3.59
C LYS A 3 17.51 -16.25 4.46
N GLU A 4 17.77 -15.09 5.05
CA GLU A 4 16.73 -14.30 5.69
C GLU A 4 15.74 -13.90 4.59
N LYS A 5 14.64 -14.66 4.51
CA LYS A 5 13.48 -14.31 3.68
C LYS A 5 13.10 -12.90 4.07
N ALA A 6 13.41 -11.93 3.20
CA ALA A 6 12.84 -10.60 3.24
C ALA A 6 11.32 -10.77 3.37
N ARG A 7 10.80 -10.63 4.59
CA ARG A 7 9.36 -10.54 4.79
C ARG A 7 8.98 -9.29 4.02
N HIS A 8 8.22 -9.47 2.93
CA HIS A 8 7.51 -8.36 2.32
C HIS A 8 6.64 -7.75 3.42
N ILE A 9 7.14 -6.69 4.06
CA ILE A 9 6.38 -5.92 5.02
C ILE A 9 5.26 -5.31 4.19
N ASP A 10 4.04 -5.78 4.41
CA ASP A 10 2.89 -5.26 3.68
C ASP A 10 2.60 -3.85 4.16
N THR A 11 3.11 -2.87 3.42
CA THR A 11 2.92 -1.43 3.67
C THR A 11 1.51 -0.94 3.31
N TYR A 12 0.64 -1.83 2.79
CA TYR A 12 -0.70 -1.43 2.37
C TYR A 12 -1.63 -1.18 3.57
N ASN A 13 -2.33 -0.04 3.56
CA ASN A 13 -3.20 0.37 4.66
C ASN A 13 -4.57 -0.34 4.60
N THR A 14 -4.56 -1.61 4.95
CA THR A 14 -5.77 -2.45 5.10
C THR A 14 -6.80 -1.91 6.09
N LYS A 15 -6.40 -1.07 7.07
CA LYS A 15 -7.36 -0.43 7.99
C LYS A 15 -8.27 0.57 7.27
N ARG A 16 -7.75 1.30 6.29
CA ARG A 16 -8.56 2.20 5.45
C ARG A 16 -9.57 1.39 4.63
N VAL A 17 -9.14 0.26 4.07
CA VAL A 17 -10.02 -0.64 3.30
C VAL A 17 -11.15 -1.19 4.15
N HIS A 18 -10.88 -1.62 5.39
CA HIS A 18 -11.94 -2.06 6.30
C HIS A 18 -13.02 -1.01 6.54
N LYS A 19 -12.62 0.26 6.70
CA LYS A 19 -13.58 1.36 6.88
C LYS A 19 -14.41 1.63 5.62
N VAL A 20 -13.76 1.61 4.45
CA VAL A 20 -14.45 1.78 3.17
C VAL A 20 -15.45 0.65 2.95
N ASN A 21 -15.04 -0.60 3.17
CA ASN A 21 -15.90 -1.76 2.98
C ASN A 21 -17.12 -1.73 3.91
N LEU A 22 -16.92 -1.38 5.19
CA LEU A 22 -18.04 -1.19 6.11
C LEU A 22 -19.00 -0.10 5.62
N GLY A 23 -18.46 1.04 5.16
CA GLY A 23 -19.26 2.14 4.60
C GLY A 23 -20.05 1.72 3.34
N VAL A 24 -19.43 0.96 2.44
CA VAL A 24 -20.08 0.43 1.23
C VAL A 24 -21.21 -0.53 1.60
N ILE A 25 -20.98 -1.46 2.51
CA ILE A 25 -22.02 -2.41 2.96
C ILE A 25 -23.20 -1.69 3.59
N VAL A 26 -22.93 -0.73 4.49
CA VAL A 26 -23.99 0.08 5.12
C VAL A 26 -24.76 0.89 4.07
N SER A 27 -24.07 1.45 3.08
CA SER A 27 -24.71 2.23 2.00
C SER A 27 -25.61 1.35 1.14
N ILE A 28 -25.14 0.17 0.71
CA ILE A 28 -25.94 -0.81 -0.04
C ILE A 28 -27.16 -1.23 0.78
N ALA A 29 -26.95 -1.56 2.05
CA ALA A 29 -28.03 -1.97 2.95
C ALA A 29 -29.11 -0.89 3.07
N LEU A 30 -28.72 0.39 3.24
CA LEU A 30 -29.68 1.51 3.30
C LEU A 30 -30.44 1.70 1.98
N ILE A 31 -29.76 1.61 0.85
CA ILE A 31 -30.39 1.73 -0.48
C ILE A 31 -31.45 0.64 -0.65
N LEU A 32 -31.15 -0.61 -0.32
CA LEU A 32 -32.10 -1.73 -0.41
C LEU A 32 -33.32 -1.56 0.50
N VAL A 33 -33.12 -1.03 1.71
CA VAL A 33 -34.22 -0.74 2.63
C VAL A 33 -35.14 0.33 2.05
N VAL A 34 -34.56 1.45 1.59
CA VAL A 34 -35.32 2.55 0.97
C VAL A 34 -36.09 2.06 -0.26
N GLU A 35 -35.44 1.30 -1.14
CA GLU A 35 -36.07 0.69 -2.31
C GLU A 35 -37.26 -0.19 -1.91
N SER A 36 -37.10 -1.05 -0.90
CA SER A 36 -38.17 -1.93 -0.43
C SER A 36 -39.38 -1.15 0.09
N PHE A 37 -39.16 -0.07 0.85
CA PHE A 37 -40.25 0.80 1.32
C PHE A 37 -41.01 1.48 0.19
N ILE A 38 -40.30 1.91 -0.87
CA ILE A 38 -40.91 2.64 -2.00
C ILE A 38 -41.69 1.69 -2.91
N TYR A 39 -41.10 0.53 -3.27
CA TYR A 39 -41.65 -0.33 -4.32
C TYR A 39 -42.48 -1.50 -3.80
N LYS A 40 -42.14 -2.04 -2.62
CA LYS A 40 -42.79 -3.24 -2.05
C LYS A 40 -43.72 -2.92 -0.87
N GLY A 41 -43.70 -1.67 -0.38
CA GLY A 41 -44.56 -1.19 0.69
C GLY A 41 -43.98 -1.38 2.10
N THR A 42 -44.73 -0.96 3.12
CA THR A 42 -44.23 -0.83 4.50
C THR A 42 -43.87 -2.18 5.15
N GLU A 43 -44.66 -3.22 4.91
CA GLU A 43 -44.43 -4.55 5.51
C GLU A 43 -43.12 -5.17 4.99
N GLU A 44 -42.92 -5.13 3.69
CA GLU A 44 -41.69 -5.59 3.02
C GLU A 44 -40.48 -4.71 3.35
N GLY A 45 -40.67 -3.40 3.47
CA GLY A 45 -39.65 -2.46 3.93
C GLY A 45 -39.12 -2.79 5.32
N ILE A 46 -40.00 -3.12 6.26
CA ILE A 46 -39.62 -3.54 7.63
C ILE A 46 -38.87 -4.87 7.60
N ARG A 47 -39.33 -5.84 6.81
CA ARG A 47 -38.67 -7.16 6.69
C ARG A 47 -37.25 -7.04 6.14
N VAL A 48 -37.08 -6.30 5.04
CA VAL A 48 -35.76 -6.03 4.44
C VAL A 48 -34.90 -5.20 5.41
N GLY A 49 -35.49 -4.26 6.14
CA GLY A 49 -34.83 -3.49 7.20
C GLY A 49 -34.23 -4.35 8.31
N MET A 50 -34.95 -5.36 8.77
CA MET A 50 -34.44 -6.32 9.77
C MET A 50 -33.28 -7.15 9.21
N GLN A 51 -33.39 -7.63 7.98
CA GLN A 51 -32.32 -8.39 7.32
C GLN A 51 -31.08 -7.51 7.10
N ALA A 52 -31.24 -6.29 6.60
CA ALA A 52 -30.19 -5.31 6.41
C ALA A 52 -29.49 -4.97 7.74
N SER A 53 -30.24 -4.85 8.83
CA SER A 53 -29.70 -4.63 10.18
C SER A 53 -28.81 -5.80 10.62
N ALA A 54 -29.24 -7.05 10.39
CA ALA A 54 -28.42 -8.23 10.69
C ALA A 54 -27.10 -8.23 9.90
N VAL A 55 -27.14 -7.83 8.62
CA VAL A 55 -25.95 -7.72 7.77
C VAL A 55 -24.98 -6.66 8.28
N ILE A 56 -25.49 -5.51 8.72
CA ILE A 56 -24.69 -4.44 9.32
C ILE A 56 -24.04 -4.92 10.62
N VAL A 57 -24.78 -5.62 11.48
CA VAL A 57 -24.26 -6.19 12.72
C VAL A 57 -23.16 -7.22 12.43
N LEU A 58 -23.37 -8.16 11.50
CA LEU A 58 -22.37 -9.13 11.09
C LEU A 58 -21.11 -8.45 10.52
N SER A 59 -21.29 -7.38 9.75
CA SER A 59 -20.19 -6.59 9.18
C SER A 59 -19.41 -5.84 10.25
N LEU A 60 -20.08 -5.30 11.28
CA LEU A 60 -19.46 -4.68 12.45
C LEU A 60 -18.67 -5.71 13.27
N ILE A 61 -19.24 -6.90 13.51
CA ILE A 61 -18.55 -7.98 14.21
C ILE A 61 -17.27 -8.36 13.45
N ASN A 62 -17.35 -8.55 12.13
CA ASN A 62 -16.19 -8.84 11.30
C ASN A 62 -15.13 -7.71 11.34
N TYR A 63 -15.57 -6.45 11.40
CA TYR A 63 -14.67 -5.29 11.54
C TYR A 63 -13.87 -5.35 12.84
N PHE A 64 -14.52 -5.64 13.97
CA PHE A 64 -13.89 -5.66 15.30
C PHE A 64 -13.15 -6.96 15.65
N LEU A 65 -13.43 -8.09 14.98
CA LEU A 65 -12.77 -9.36 15.29
C LEU A 65 -11.24 -9.27 15.06
N PRO A 66 -10.36 -9.79 15.94
CA PRO A 66 -8.91 -9.75 15.74
C PRO A 66 -8.41 -10.84 14.77
N ILE A 67 -9.04 -10.98 13.60
CA ILE A 67 -8.62 -11.92 12.54
C ILE A 67 -7.54 -11.28 11.65
N ASN A 68 -6.75 -12.13 10.97
CA ASN A 68 -5.90 -11.75 9.83
C ASN A 68 -6.62 -10.78 8.87
N ARG A 69 -5.96 -9.67 8.57
CA ARG A 69 -6.44 -8.54 7.74
C ARG A 69 -7.03 -8.97 6.41
N TYR A 70 -6.47 -10.02 5.80
CA TYR A 70 -6.90 -10.51 4.49
C TYR A 70 -8.09 -11.45 4.56
N LEU A 71 -8.18 -12.25 5.64
CA LEU A 71 -9.34 -13.11 5.87
C LEU A 71 -10.58 -12.27 6.18
N LYS A 72 -10.42 -11.11 6.86
CA LYS A 72 -11.51 -10.13 7.01
C LYS A 72 -12.09 -9.67 5.68
N GLY A 73 -11.24 -9.49 4.67
CA GLY A 73 -11.67 -9.08 3.34
C GLY A 73 -12.53 -10.11 2.64
N LEU A 74 -12.10 -11.36 2.72
CA LEU A 74 -12.86 -12.49 2.24
C LEU A 74 -14.22 -12.59 2.95
N LEU A 75 -14.24 -12.40 4.28
CA LEU A 75 -15.48 -12.41 5.06
C LEU A 75 -16.45 -11.28 4.68
N PHE A 76 -15.96 -10.07 4.39
CA PHE A 76 -16.83 -8.99 3.90
C PHE A 76 -17.49 -9.32 2.55
N GLY A 77 -16.72 -9.90 1.62
CA GLY A 77 -17.28 -10.39 0.36
C GLY A 77 -18.34 -11.47 0.59
N LEU A 78 -18.01 -12.47 1.42
CA LEU A 78 -18.92 -13.58 1.74
C LEU A 78 -20.22 -13.12 2.40
N ILE A 79 -20.18 -12.10 3.26
CA ILE A 79 -21.39 -11.53 3.86
C ILE A 79 -22.32 -10.99 2.77
N ILE A 80 -21.79 -10.21 1.81
CA ILE A 80 -22.59 -9.62 0.73
C ILE A 80 -23.14 -10.70 -0.20
N SER A 81 -22.31 -11.66 -0.61
CA SER A 81 -22.77 -12.75 -1.51
C SER A 81 -23.74 -13.70 -0.81
N ALA A 82 -23.58 -13.98 0.48
CA ALA A 82 -24.55 -14.77 1.24
C ALA A 82 -25.93 -14.10 1.26
N VAL A 83 -25.98 -12.78 1.43
CA VAL A 83 -27.24 -12.01 1.35
C VAL A 83 -27.86 -12.12 -0.03
N ALA A 84 -27.07 -11.93 -1.08
CA ALA A 84 -27.55 -12.08 -2.46
C ALA A 84 -28.14 -13.48 -2.71
N ILE A 85 -27.46 -14.53 -2.23
CA ILE A 85 -27.91 -15.92 -2.36
C ILE A 85 -29.22 -16.15 -1.59
N VAL A 86 -29.31 -15.66 -0.34
CA VAL A 86 -30.55 -15.75 0.47
C VAL A 86 -31.71 -15.05 -0.23
N LEU A 87 -31.48 -13.90 -0.86
CA LEU A 87 -32.50 -13.20 -1.62
C LEU A 87 -32.94 -13.99 -2.86
N VAL A 88 -32.01 -14.63 -3.59
CA VAL A 88 -32.35 -15.54 -4.71
C VAL A 88 -33.26 -16.70 -4.26
N PHE A 89 -33.06 -17.20 -3.03
CA PHE A 89 -33.90 -18.27 -2.48
C PHE A 89 -35.28 -17.81 -2.00
N ASN A 90 -35.44 -16.55 -1.57
CA ASN A 90 -36.70 -16.06 -1.01
C ASN A 90 -37.54 -15.26 -2.02
N ASP A 91 -36.90 -14.47 -2.87
CA ASP A 91 -37.56 -13.60 -3.84
C ASP A 91 -37.56 -14.27 -5.24
N ASP A 92 -38.41 -13.76 -6.12
CA ASP A 92 -38.35 -14.03 -7.55
C ASP A 92 -37.10 -13.39 -8.17
N TYR A 93 -36.85 -13.71 -9.44
CA TYR A 93 -35.72 -13.13 -10.18
C TYR A 93 -35.69 -11.61 -10.07
N SER A 94 -34.54 -11.11 -9.64
CA SER A 94 -34.22 -9.69 -9.62
C SER A 94 -32.79 -9.46 -10.08
N ILE A 95 -32.63 -8.42 -10.89
CA ILE A 95 -31.33 -7.93 -11.34
C ILE A 95 -30.49 -7.46 -10.14
N VAL A 96 -31.14 -6.97 -9.07
CA VAL A 96 -30.47 -6.52 -7.84
C VAL A 96 -29.61 -7.62 -7.22
N HIS A 97 -30.07 -8.88 -7.25
CA HIS A 97 -29.32 -10.02 -6.72
C HIS A 97 -27.96 -10.20 -7.41
N HIS A 98 -27.95 -10.03 -8.74
CA HIS A 98 -26.73 -10.14 -9.55
C HIS A 98 -25.76 -8.99 -9.27
N TYR A 99 -26.28 -7.76 -9.14
CA TYR A 99 -25.44 -6.61 -8.79
C TYR A 99 -24.85 -6.72 -7.38
N LEU A 100 -25.53 -7.37 -6.43
CA LEU A 100 -24.95 -7.66 -5.11
C LEU A 100 -23.80 -8.66 -5.21
N LEU A 101 -23.91 -9.69 -6.05
CA LEU A 101 -22.79 -10.61 -6.33
C LEU A 101 -21.61 -9.85 -6.94
N LEU A 102 -21.83 -8.96 -7.90
CA LEU A 102 -20.75 -8.13 -8.47
C LEU A 102 -20.13 -7.18 -7.44
N ALA A 103 -20.95 -6.54 -6.60
CA ALA A 103 -20.50 -5.68 -5.51
C ALA A 103 -19.63 -6.46 -4.52
N SER A 104 -19.95 -7.73 -4.26
CA SER A 104 -19.18 -8.59 -3.37
C SER A 104 -17.74 -8.82 -3.88
N VAL A 105 -17.57 -9.04 -5.18
CA VAL A 105 -16.24 -9.17 -5.82
C VAL A 105 -15.48 -7.84 -5.74
N ALA A 106 -16.16 -6.71 -5.99
CA ALA A 106 -15.55 -5.39 -5.91
C ALA A 106 -15.05 -5.05 -4.49
N VAL A 107 -15.80 -5.42 -3.44
CA VAL A 107 -15.41 -5.21 -2.04
C VAL A 107 -14.16 -6.03 -1.67
N VAL A 108 -14.00 -7.21 -2.26
CA VAL A 108 -12.81 -8.06 -2.07
C VAL A 108 -11.61 -7.52 -2.86
N SER A 109 -11.80 -7.00 -4.07
CA SER A 109 -10.72 -6.46 -4.90
C SER A 109 -10.02 -5.24 -4.28
N LEU A 110 -10.72 -4.47 -3.44
CA LEU A 110 -10.16 -3.33 -2.70
C LEU A 110 -8.98 -3.71 -1.78
N TYR A 111 -8.81 -4.98 -1.44
CA TYR A 111 -7.66 -5.43 -0.65
C TYR A 111 -6.35 -5.48 -1.44
N LEU A 112 -6.39 -5.30 -2.77
CA LEU A 112 -5.25 -5.34 -3.67
C LEU A 112 -4.33 -6.56 -3.42
N LYS A 113 -4.94 -7.71 -3.12
CA LYS A 113 -4.23 -8.97 -2.92
C LYS A 113 -4.82 -10.07 -3.78
N LYS A 114 -4.04 -10.50 -4.77
CA LYS A 114 -4.44 -11.47 -5.80
C LYS A 114 -4.87 -12.81 -5.21
N GLU A 115 -4.27 -13.25 -4.11
CA GLU A 115 -4.61 -14.54 -3.49
C GLU A 115 -6.01 -14.52 -2.86
N ILE A 116 -6.48 -13.36 -2.38
CA ILE A 116 -7.80 -13.24 -1.76
C ILE A 116 -8.88 -13.26 -2.82
N ILE A 117 -8.73 -12.44 -3.87
CA ILE A 117 -9.70 -12.38 -4.95
C ILE A 117 -9.81 -13.75 -5.65
N LEU A 118 -8.69 -14.45 -5.88
CA LEU A 118 -8.73 -15.79 -6.46
C LEU A 118 -9.46 -16.80 -5.55
N ALA A 119 -9.18 -16.79 -4.25
CA ALA A 119 -9.88 -17.66 -3.30
C ALA A 119 -11.38 -17.34 -3.21
N TYR A 120 -11.73 -16.05 -3.27
CA TYR A 120 -13.10 -15.57 -3.23
C TYR A 120 -13.87 -15.92 -4.50
N SER A 121 -13.29 -15.67 -5.68
CA SER A 121 -13.81 -16.04 -6.99
C SER A 121 -14.19 -17.51 -7.06
N ILE A 122 -13.27 -18.40 -6.69
CA ILE A 122 -13.53 -19.85 -6.69
C ILE A 122 -14.69 -20.20 -5.76
N ALA A 123 -14.75 -19.57 -4.58
CA ALA A 123 -15.85 -19.80 -3.63
C ALA A 123 -17.19 -19.27 -4.14
N LEU A 124 -17.19 -18.10 -4.80
CA LEU A 124 -18.38 -17.47 -5.36
C LEU A 124 -18.92 -18.27 -6.54
N ASP A 125 -18.07 -18.64 -7.50
CA ASP A 125 -18.44 -19.47 -8.65
C ASP A 125 -19.05 -20.81 -8.20
N ALA A 126 -18.42 -21.48 -7.22
CA ALA A 126 -18.95 -22.70 -6.65
C ALA A 126 -20.32 -22.49 -5.99
N ALA A 127 -20.51 -21.37 -5.29
CA ALA A 127 -21.77 -21.03 -4.65
C ALA A 127 -22.87 -20.75 -5.67
N ILE A 128 -22.59 -19.99 -6.74
CA ILE A 128 -23.57 -19.69 -7.78
C ILE A 128 -23.93 -20.96 -8.56
N LEU A 129 -22.96 -21.84 -8.85
CA LEU A 129 -23.23 -23.16 -9.45
C LEU A 129 -24.12 -24.01 -8.54
N ALA A 130 -23.88 -24.02 -7.22
CA ALA A 130 -24.73 -24.74 -6.28
C ALA A 130 -26.17 -24.19 -6.28
N VAL A 131 -26.34 -22.87 -6.27
CA VAL A 131 -27.66 -22.22 -6.35
C VAL A 131 -28.36 -22.57 -7.67
N PHE A 132 -27.62 -22.61 -8.77
CA PHE A 132 -28.15 -22.98 -10.08
C PHE A 132 -28.79 -24.38 -10.09
N PHE A 133 -28.19 -25.36 -9.41
CA PHE A 133 -28.76 -26.72 -9.32
C PHE A 133 -29.95 -26.85 -8.36
N ILE A 134 -30.10 -25.93 -7.39
CA ILE A 134 -31.17 -26.00 -6.38
C ILE A 134 -32.38 -25.15 -6.78
N LYS A 135 -32.16 -23.90 -7.19
CA LYS A 135 -33.23 -22.93 -7.49
C LYS A 135 -32.88 -22.06 -8.70
N THR A 136 -32.97 -22.66 -9.88
CA THR A 136 -32.64 -22.01 -11.15
C THR A 136 -33.51 -20.78 -11.46
N GLU A 137 -34.79 -20.83 -11.09
CA GLU A 137 -35.78 -19.77 -11.38
C GLU A 137 -35.45 -18.44 -10.68
N GLY A 138 -34.93 -18.48 -9.46
CA GLY A 138 -34.55 -17.26 -8.72
C GLY A 138 -33.31 -16.57 -9.30
N LEU A 139 -32.47 -17.33 -10.02
CA LEU A 139 -31.25 -16.82 -10.66
C LEU A 139 -31.51 -16.32 -12.09
N LEU A 140 -32.43 -16.93 -12.84
CA LEU A 140 -32.60 -16.65 -14.27
C LEU A 140 -33.97 -16.11 -14.67
N GLY A 141 -34.96 -16.15 -13.77
CA GLY A 141 -36.34 -15.78 -14.06
C GLY A 141 -37.15 -16.90 -14.71
N TYR A 142 -38.48 -16.73 -14.73
CA TYR A 142 -39.39 -17.64 -15.42
C TYR A 142 -39.17 -17.56 -16.94
N ASN A 143 -38.96 -18.71 -17.58
CA ASN A 143 -38.61 -18.90 -19.02
C ASN A 143 -37.12 -18.73 -19.38
N TYR A 144 -36.22 -19.27 -18.57
CA TYR A 144 -34.81 -19.28 -18.91
C TYR A 144 -34.47 -20.32 -19.99
N GLU A 145 -33.76 -19.89 -21.02
CA GLU A 145 -32.99 -20.79 -21.86
C GLU A 145 -31.69 -21.12 -21.14
N SER A 146 -31.24 -22.39 -21.19
CA SER A 146 -30.00 -22.84 -20.54
C SER A 146 -28.76 -22.04 -20.98
N GLN A 147 -28.81 -21.41 -22.16
CA GLN A 147 -27.78 -20.53 -22.70
C GLN A 147 -27.60 -19.22 -21.90
N ASN A 148 -28.63 -18.77 -21.18
CA ASN A 148 -28.57 -17.55 -20.35
C ASN A 148 -27.69 -17.75 -19.10
N VAL A 149 -27.61 -18.98 -18.57
CA VAL A 149 -26.76 -19.34 -17.42
C VAL A 149 -25.29 -19.16 -17.75
N ILE A 150 -24.90 -19.73 -18.89
CA ILE A 150 -23.52 -19.73 -19.36
C ILE A 150 -23.09 -18.28 -19.58
N SER A 151 -23.98 -17.45 -20.13
CA SER A 151 -23.71 -16.03 -20.36
C SER A 151 -23.49 -15.26 -19.05
N ILE A 152 -24.34 -15.46 -18.03
CA ILE A 152 -24.19 -14.78 -16.71
C ILE A 152 -22.92 -15.24 -16.01
N MET A 153 -22.62 -16.55 -16.02
CA MET A 153 -21.39 -17.11 -15.46
C MET A 153 -20.14 -16.52 -16.14
N LEU A 154 -20.11 -16.53 -17.48
CA LEU A 154 -19.00 -15.95 -18.23
C LEU A 154 -18.81 -14.47 -17.93
N LEU A 155 -19.90 -13.73 -17.72
CA LEU A 155 -19.84 -12.31 -17.38
C LEU A 155 -19.25 -12.09 -15.98
N ILE A 156 -19.69 -12.86 -14.97
CA ILE A 156 -19.14 -12.79 -13.61
C ILE A 156 -17.65 -13.15 -13.63
N ILE A 157 -17.29 -14.28 -14.24
CA ILE A 157 -15.89 -14.72 -14.38
C ILE A 157 -15.06 -13.65 -15.10
N SER A 158 -15.59 -13.02 -16.15
CA SER A 158 -14.88 -11.94 -16.86
C SER A 158 -14.60 -10.74 -15.95
N ILE A 159 -15.58 -10.33 -15.13
CA ILE A 159 -15.40 -9.24 -14.15
C ILE A 159 -14.37 -9.62 -13.08
N GLU A 160 -14.41 -10.86 -12.60
CA GLU A 160 -13.44 -11.37 -11.63
C GLU A 160 -12.02 -11.37 -12.18
N VAL A 161 -11.83 -11.82 -13.42
CA VAL A 161 -10.55 -11.79 -14.12
C VAL A 161 -10.05 -10.35 -14.29
N LEU A 162 -10.92 -9.42 -14.69
CA LEU A 162 -10.58 -8.01 -14.80
C LEU A 162 -10.15 -7.41 -13.46
N LEU A 163 -10.90 -7.67 -12.40
CA LEU A 163 -10.59 -7.20 -11.05
C LEU A 163 -9.33 -7.88 -10.48
N TYR A 164 -9.04 -9.12 -10.88
CA TYR A 164 -7.80 -9.82 -10.55
C TYR A 164 -6.59 -9.10 -11.16
N PHE A 165 -6.63 -8.76 -12.45
CA PHE A 165 -5.55 -8.01 -13.10
C PHE A 165 -5.40 -6.61 -12.50
N LEU A 166 -6.52 -5.91 -12.25
CA LEU A 166 -6.50 -4.60 -11.59
C LEU A 166 -5.84 -4.68 -10.21
N THR A 167 -6.17 -5.72 -9.44
CA THR A 167 -5.59 -5.99 -8.12
C THR A 167 -4.09 -6.27 -8.22
N TRP A 168 -3.69 -7.11 -9.16
CA TRP A 168 -2.28 -7.48 -9.36
C TRP A 168 -1.44 -6.27 -9.80
N TRP A 169 -1.87 -5.53 -10.82
CA TRP A 169 -1.20 -4.32 -11.27
C TRP A 169 -1.17 -3.26 -10.18
N GLY A 170 -2.31 -2.96 -9.55
CA GLY A 170 -2.40 -1.97 -8.49
C GLY A 170 -1.45 -2.26 -7.33
N ARG A 171 -1.30 -3.54 -6.96
CA ARG A 171 -0.35 -3.97 -5.93
C ARG A 171 1.10 -3.71 -6.33
N ASN A 172 1.47 -4.08 -7.56
CA ASN A 172 2.84 -3.91 -8.08
C ASN A 172 3.21 -2.42 -8.20
N TYR A 173 2.31 -1.59 -8.74
CA TYR A 173 2.54 -0.15 -8.81
C TYR A 173 2.76 0.46 -7.43
N PHE A 174 1.99 0.04 -6.43
CA PHE A 174 2.18 0.52 -5.06
C PHE A 174 3.51 0.05 -4.45
N THR A 175 3.92 -1.21 -4.66
CA THR A 175 5.20 -1.71 -4.15
C THR A 175 6.38 -1.01 -4.81
N ASP A 176 6.31 -0.78 -6.12
CA ASP A 176 7.38 -0.13 -6.88
C ASP A 176 7.51 1.35 -6.49
N ALA A 177 6.38 2.05 -6.31
CA ALA A 177 6.38 3.43 -5.83
C ALA A 177 7.00 3.53 -4.43
N ASN A 178 6.64 2.63 -3.52
CA ASN A 178 7.19 2.61 -2.16
C ASN A 178 8.69 2.26 -2.14
N ALA A 179 9.13 1.33 -2.99
CA ALA A 179 10.56 1.00 -3.13
C ALA A 179 11.38 2.18 -3.66
N LYS A 180 10.85 2.89 -4.67
CA LYS A 180 11.48 4.11 -5.21
C LYS A 180 11.54 5.23 -4.17
N ALA A 181 10.49 5.42 -3.37
CA ALA A 181 10.48 6.41 -2.30
C ALA A 181 11.56 6.11 -1.24
N LEU A 182 11.67 4.85 -0.80
CA LEU A 182 12.70 4.43 0.15
C LEU A 182 14.12 4.60 -0.41
N MET A 183 14.31 4.28 -1.69
CA MET A 183 15.61 4.47 -2.35
C MET A 183 15.99 5.95 -2.42
N LEU A 184 15.04 6.83 -2.72
CA LEU A 184 15.25 8.27 -2.73
C LEU A 184 15.61 8.82 -1.34
N GLU A 185 14.90 8.38 -0.30
CA GLU A 185 15.22 8.73 1.09
C GLU A 185 16.64 8.30 1.47
N LYS A 186 17.03 7.07 1.11
CA LYS A 186 18.40 6.60 1.32
C LYS A 186 19.40 7.48 0.57
N THR A 187 19.16 7.79 -0.70
CA THR A 187 20.05 8.67 -1.49
C THR A 187 20.20 10.05 -0.85
N PHE A 188 19.12 10.64 -0.32
CA PHE A 188 19.22 11.93 0.39
C PHE A 188 20.03 11.83 1.68
N ASN A 189 19.91 10.73 2.43
CA ASN A 189 20.71 10.50 3.63
C ASN A 189 22.20 10.32 3.28
N ASP A 190 22.51 9.55 2.23
CA ASP A 190 23.88 9.34 1.75
C ASP A 190 24.51 10.68 1.29
N ILE A 191 23.74 11.55 0.60
CA ILE A 191 24.18 12.90 0.22
C ILE A 191 24.45 13.77 1.46
N ARG A 192 23.58 13.71 2.47
CA ARG A 192 23.73 14.48 3.71
C ARG A 192 24.98 14.08 4.48
N GLU A 193 25.23 12.77 4.61
CA GLU A 193 26.43 12.24 5.25
C GLU A 193 27.69 12.61 4.44
N GLY A 194 27.65 12.46 3.12
CA GLY A 194 28.74 12.86 2.23
C GLY A 194 29.07 14.35 2.34
N THR A 195 28.05 15.22 2.44
CA THR A 195 28.23 16.67 2.61
C THR A 195 28.83 16.99 3.98
N GLY A 196 28.36 16.33 5.05
CA GLY A 196 28.94 16.50 6.39
C GLY A 196 30.42 16.11 6.45
N ASN A 197 30.79 15.01 5.79
CA ASN A 197 32.20 14.59 5.68
C ASN A 197 33.05 15.58 4.87
N ILE A 198 32.47 16.24 3.85
CA ILE A 198 33.15 17.30 3.09
C ILE A 198 33.38 18.53 3.97
N ASP A 199 32.38 18.96 4.74
CA ASP A 199 32.50 20.10 5.65
C ASP A 199 33.61 19.88 6.70
N GLU A 200 33.68 18.66 7.27
CA GLU A 200 34.73 18.30 8.22
C GLU A 200 36.12 18.32 7.57
N ARG A 201 36.24 17.82 6.33
CA ARG A 201 37.49 17.86 5.57
C ARG A 201 37.92 19.29 5.21
N ILE A 202 36.98 20.18 4.88
CA ILE A 202 37.27 21.60 4.63
C ILE A 202 37.77 22.28 5.91
N ALA A 203 37.13 22.00 7.05
CA ALA A 203 37.58 22.52 8.34
C ALA A 203 38.98 22.04 8.71
N GLY A 204 39.31 20.76 8.43
CA GLY A 204 40.66 20.21 8.59
C GLY A 204 41.67 20.90 7.68
N LEU A 205 41.35 21.04 6.39
CA LEU A 205 42.22 21.69 5.40
C LEU A 205 42.55 23.14 5.79
N ASN A 206 41.57 23.90 6.29
CA ASN A 206 41.80 25.27 6.76
C ASN A 206 42.78 25.30 7.95
N ARG A 207 42.64 24.39 8.91
CA ARG A 207 43.60 24.30 10.04
C ARG A 207 45.01 23.95 9.58
N ASP A 208 45.14 23.05 8.61
CA ASP A 208 46.43 22.69 8.03
C ASP A 208 47.05 23.86 7.26
N MET A 209 46.24 24.65 6.54
CA MET A 209 46.70 25.87 5.87
C MET A 209 47.16 26.95 6.86
N ASP A 210 46.43 27.17 7.96
CA ASP A 210 46.84 28.09 9.01
C ASP A 210 48.19 27.67 9.62
N GLY A 211 48.35 26.38 9.93
CA GLY A 211 49.60 25.83 10.43
C GLY A 211 50.78 25.94 9.44
N LEU A 212 50.53 25.75 8.14
CA LEU A 212 51.54 25.95 7.09
C LEU A 212 51.96 27.41 6.97
N ASN A 213 51.01 28.35 7.09
CA ASN A 213 51.31 29.78 7.06
C ASN A 213 52.20 30.19 8.24
N ASP A 214 51.88 29.72 9.45
CA ASP A 214 52.70 29.96 10.64
C ASP A 214 54.12 29.37 10.51
N GLN A 215 54.23 28.14 9.97
CA GLN A 215 55.53 27.54 9.68
C GLN A 215 56.32 28.33 8.63
N SER A 216 55.66 28.81 7.58
CA SER A 216 56.28 29.63 6.54
C SER A 216 56.83 30.94 7.11
N LEU A 217 56.05 31.63 7.94
CA LEU A 217 56.48 32.84 8.66
C LEU A 217 57.70 32.57 9.55
N ASN A 218 57.70 31.46 10.29
CA ASN A 218 58.84 31.06 11.10
C ASN A 218 60.08 30.76 10.25
N ILE A 219 59.95 30.08 9.11
CA ILE A 219 61.07 29.84 8.19
C ILE A 219 61.63 31.17 7.67
N THR A 220 60.77 32.12 7.27
CA THR A 220 61.19 33.46 6.84
C THR A 220 61.94 34.18 7.95
N LYS A 221 61.44 34.12 9.19
CA LYS A 221 62.11 34.70 10.35
C LYS A 221 63.49 34.09 10.59
N THR A 222 63.58 32.75 10.60
CA THR A 222 64.86 32.03 10.76
C THR A 222 65.83 32.36 9.63
N MET A 223 65.35 32.50 8.39
CA MET A 223 66.17 32.94 7.25
C MET A 223 66.72 34.36 7.46
N GLN A 224 65.92 35.26 8.00
CA GLN A 224 66.33 36.63 8.29
C GLN A 224 67.37 36.68 9.43
N GLU A 225 67.14 35.91 10.50
CA GLU A 225 68.12 35.74 11.59
C GLU A 225 69.43 35.11 11.09
N MET A 226 69.37 34.11 10.19
CA MET A 226 70.55 33.55 9.53
C MET A 226 71.30 34.57 8.68
N ALA A 227 70.60 35.40 7.91
CA ALA A 227 71.22 36.45 7.10
C ALA A 227 71.95 37.48 7.97
N GLU A 228 71.35 37.90 9.08
CA GLU A 228 72.01 38.77 10.08
C GLU A 228 73.25 38.12 10.68
N ALA A 229 73.18 36.83 11.03
CA ALA A 229 74.32 36.09 11.58
C ALA A 229 75.47 35.98 10.57
N VAL A 230 75.17 35.68 9.30
CA VAL A 230 76.16 35.64 8.20
C VAL A 230 76.79 37.01 7.97
N GLN A 231 76.00 38.09 7.97
CA GLN A 231 76.50 39.45 7.84
C GLN A 231 77.44 39.82 9.01
N THR A 232 77.05 39.43 10.23
CA THR A 232 77.86 39.64 11.44
C THR A 232 79.18 38.90 11.33
N GLN A 233 79.18 37.63 10.91
CA GLN A 233 80.40 36.86 10.67
C GLN A 233 81.28 37.49 9.58
N ALA A 234 80.71 37.90 8.45
CA ALA A 234 81.45 38.56 7.38
C ALA A 234 82.14 39.84 7.86
N ASN A 235 81.41 40.68 8.61
CA ASN A 235 81.98 41.88 9.23
C ASN A 235 83.07 41.55 10.24
N THR A 236 82.91 40.48 11.02
CA THR A 236 83.90 40.05 12.02
C THR A 236 85.19 39.58 11.34
N ILE A 237 85.07 38.77 10.29
CA ILE A 237 86.20 38.32 9.45
C ILE A 237 86.89 39.51 8.78
N HIS A 238 86.11 40.45 8.25
CA HIS A 238 86.64 41.67 7.65
C HIS A 238 87.42 42.51 8.65
N ASN A 239 86.90 42.70 9.86
CA ASN A 239 87.57 43.43 10.93
C ASN A 239 88.87 42.73 11.37
N ILE A 240 88.86 41.39 11.53
CA ILE A 240 90.09 40.63 11.83
C ILE A 240 91.14 40.82 10.73
N ASN A 241 90.72 40.85 9.47
CA ASN A 241 91.61 41.08 8.34
C ASN A 241 92.17 42.52 8.27
N LEU A 242 91.52 43.50 8.90
CA LEU A 242 92.02 44.88 9.01
C LEU A 242 92.94 45.09 10.22
N GLU A 243 92.84 44.24 11.25
CA GLU A 243 93.71 44.25 12.43
C GLU A 243 94.99 43.42 12.28
N MET A 244 95.11 42.63 11.21
CA MET A 244 96.35 41.94 10.78
C MET A 244 97.15 42.79 9.80
#